data_AF-A0A4U1IVR8-F1
#
_entry.id   AF-A0A4U1IVR8-F1
#
_cell.length_a   1.000
_cell.length_b   1.000
_cell.length_c   1.000
_cell.angle_alpha   90.00
_cell.angle_beta   90.00
_cell.angle_gamma   90.00
#
_symmetry.space_group_name_H-M   'P 1'
#
loop_
_entity.id
_entity.type
_entity.pdbx_description
1 polymer ?
#
loop_
_entity_poly.entity_id
_entity_poly.type
_entity_poly.pdbx_seq_one_letter_code
_entity_poly.pdbx_strand_id
1 'polypeptide(L)' 'MKYTPRDYQKRAIDRARAVIRGGKNKPLIVAPTGSGKTVIACAIVESAEKKGSRTLFIAHRRELIEQTSKWLTVVR' A
#
# COMPACT_ATOMS: atom_id res chain seq x y z
N MET A 1 13.03 -8.05 -2.81
CA MET A 1 13.32 -7.04 -3.88
C MET A 1 12.87 -5.69 -3.38
N LYS A 2 13.80 -4.79 -3.06
CA LYS A 2 13.52 -3.50 -2.42
C LYS A 2 13.15 -2.48 -3.49
N TYR A 3 11.86 -2.22 -3.69
CA TYR A 3 11.39 -1.24 -4.67
C TYR A 3 11.23 0.13 -4.00
N THR A 4 11.89 1.15 -4.54
CA THR A 4 11.72 2.54 -4.09
C THR A 4 10.51 3.17 -4.80
N PRO A 5 9.49 3.66 -4.06
CA PRO A 5 8.34 4.31 -4.68
C PRO A 5 8.74 5.51 -5.54
N ARG A 6 8.14 5.62 -6.73
CA ARG A 6 8.26 6.83 -7.57
C ARG A 6 7.59 8.02 -6.89
N ASP A 7 7.96 9.24 -7.27
CA ASP A 7 7.46 10.46 -6.61
C ASP A 7 5.94 10.54 -6.54
N TYR A 8 5.23 10.17 -7.60
CA TYR A 8 3.77 10.18 -7.59
C TYR A 8 3.17 9.15 -6.62
N GLN A 9 3.82 8.00 -6.45
CA GLN A 9 3.41 6.96 -5.49
C GLN A 9 3.67 7.44 -4.07
N LYS A 10 4.85 8.03 -3.81
CA LYS A 10 5.20 8.63 -2.52
C LYS A 10 4.21 9.74 -2.14
N ARG A 11 3.91 10.66 -3.07
CA ARG A 11 2.90 11.71 -2.85
C ARG A 11 1.52 11.14 -2.53
N ALA A 12 1.08 10.06 -3.19
CA ALA A 12 -0.19 9.41 -2.89
C ALA A 12 -0.23 8.84 -1.47
N ILE A 13 0.85 8.15 -1.05
CA ILE A 13 1.00 7.59 0.30
C ILE A 13 1.01 8.69 1.35
N ASP A 14 1.79 9.76 1.13
CA ASP A 14 1.94 10.84 2.09
C ASP A 14 0.64 11.63 2.28
N ARG A 15 -0.14 11.84 1.20
CA ARG A 15 -1.48 12.42 1.28
C ARG A 15 -2.43 11.53 2.09
N ALA A 16 -2.46 10.22 1.85
CA ALA A 16 -3.28 9.29 2.62
C ALA A 16 -2.91 9.31 4.11
N ARG A 17 -1.62 9.35 4.44
CA ARG A 17 -1.14 9.48 5.82
C ARG A 17 -1.53 10.81 6.47
N ALA A 18 -1.46 11.92 5.73
CA ALA A 18 -1.87 13.22 6.24
C ALA A 18 -3.37 13.25 6.57
N VAL A 19 -4.21 12.64 5.73
CA VAL A 19 -5.64 12.47 5.98
C VAL A 19 -5.89 11.68 7.28
N ILE A 20 -5.15 10.59 7.49
CA ILE A 20 -5.24 9.79 8.72
C ILE A 20 -4.79 10.58 9.95
N ARG A 21 -3.67 11.31 9.87
CA ARG A 21 -3.20 12.17 10.96
C ARG A 21 -4.18 13.29 11.30
N GLY A 22 -4.94 13.76 10.32
CA GLY A 22 -6.03 14.72 10.51
C GLY A 22 -7.32 14.13 11.08
N GLY A 23 -7.31 12.89 11.59
CA GLY A 23 -8.44 12.26 12.26
C GLY A 23 -9.41 11.51 11.33
N LYS A 24 -9.18 11.48 10.02
CA LYS A 24 -10.04 10.75 9.07
C LYS A 24 -9.58 9.30 8.90
N ASN A 25 -10.47 8.34 9.01
CA ASN A 25 -10.12 6.90 9.02
C ASN A 25 -10.31 6.17 7.69
N LYS A 26 -10.84 6.82 6.64
CA LYS A 26 -11.20 6.18 5.36
C LYS A 26 -10.62 6.92 4.14
N PRO A 27 -9.29 6.99 3.96
CA PRO A 27 -8.69 7.57 2.76
C PRO A 27 -8.91 6.69 1.51
N LEU A 28 -9.16 7.31 0.35
CA LEU A 28 -9.23 6.65 -0.94
C LEU A 28 -8.06 7.12 -1.84
N ILE A 29 -7.25 6.18 -2.32
CA ILE A 29 -6.20 6.45 -3.30
C ILE A 29 -6.73 6.08 -4.69
N VAL A 30 -6.89 7.07 -5.55
CA VAL A 30 -7.26 6.88 -6.95
C VAL A 30 -5.98 6.81 -7.81
N ALA A 31 -5.80 5.71 -8.54
CA ALA A 31 -4.65 5.57 -9.44
C ALA A 31 -4.98 4.66 -10.66
N PRO A 32 -4.56 5.04 -11.87
CA PRO A 32 -4.89 4.31 -13.10
C PRO A 32 -4.23 2.92 -13.15
N THR A 33 -4.63 2.07 -14.09
CA THR A 33 -3.89 0.83 -14.40
C THR A 33 -2.44 1.16 -14.81
N GLY A 34 -1.49 0.27 -14.55
CA GLY A 34 -0.06 0.52 -14.80
C GLY A 34 0.64 1.48 -13.82
N SER A 35 -0.09 2.24 -13.00
CA SER A 35 0.51 3.18 -12.02
C SER A 35 1.28 2.50 -10.87
N GLY A 36 1.13 1.19 -10.68
CA GLY A 36 1.74 0.46 -9.57
C GLY A 36 0.94 0.55 -8.27
N LYS A 37 -0.39 0.36 -8.33
CA LYS A 37 -1.25 0.27 -7.14
C LYS A 37 -0.77 -0.76 -6.11
N THR A 38 -0.26 -1.90 -6.56
CA THR A 38 0.30 -2.94 -5.70
C THR A 38 1.53 -2.45 -4.93
N VAL A 39 2.41 -1.68 -5.57
CA VAL A 39 3.57 -1.07 -4.91
C VAL A 39 3.13 -0.11 -3.82
N ILE A 40 2.14 0.74 -4.10
CA ILE A 40 1.58 1.68 -3.12
C ILE A 40 1.02 0.90 -1.91
N ALA A 41 0.25 -0.16 -2.16
CA ALA A 41 -0.31 -0.99 -1.10
C ALA A 41 0.80 -1.66 -0.26
N CYS A 42 1.82 -2.24 -0.89
CA CYS A 42 2.93 -2.87 -0.19
C CYS A 42 3.69 -1.89 0.70
N ALA A 43 3.98 -0.68 0.21
CA ALA A 43 4.65 0.36 1.00
C ALA A 43 3.83 0.83 2.21
N ILE A 44 2.50 0.83 2.11
CA ILE A 44 1.60 1.12 3.24
C ILE A 44 1.63 -0.03 4.26
N VAL A 45 1.53 -1.28 3.80
CA VAL A 45 1.56 -2.47 4.66
C VAL A 45 2.90 -2.57 5.41
N GLU A 46 4.02 -2.44 4.72
CA GLU A 46 5.36 -2.45 5.32
C GLU A 46 5.51 -1.35 6.38
N SER A 47 5.00 -0.15 6.11
CA SER A 47 5.00 0.95 7.07
C SER A 47 4.11 0.69 8.29
N ALA A 48 3.03 -0.09 8.15
CA ALA A 48 2.16 -0.46 9.26
C ALA A 48 2.80 -1.58 10.10
N GLU A 49 3.40 -2.58 9.45
CA GLU A 49 4.13 -3.67 10.11
C GLU A 49 5.33 -3.14 10.92
N LYS A 50 6.11 -2.20 10.37
CA LYS A 50 7.19 -1.50 11.10
C LYS A 50 6.73 -0.75 12.35
N LYS A 51 5.44 -0.43 12.44
CA LYS A 51 4.81 0.19 13.62
C LYS A 51 4.14 -0.84 14.54
N GLY A 52 4.33 -2.14 14.31
CA GLY A 52 3.66 -3.22 15.02
C GLY A 52 2.15 -3.28 14.76
N SER A 53 1.64 -2.61 13.72
CA SER A 53 0.22 -2.59 13.41
C SER A 53 -0.18 -3.81 12.56
N ARG A 54 -1.34 -4.39 12.87
CA ARG A 54 -1.92 -5.46 12.06
C ARG A 54 -2.61 -4.87 10.83
N THR A 55 -2.40 -5.50 9.67
CA THR A 55 -2.98 -5.05 8.40
C THR A 55 -3.76 -6.19 7.75
N LEU A 56 -4.91 -5.87 7.15
CA LEU A 56 -5.71 -6.80 6.35
C LEU A 56 -5.79 -6.26 4.91
N PHE A 57 -5.35 -7.06 3.93
CA PHE A 57 -5.48 -6.77 2.51
C PHE A 57 -6.61 -7.60 1.91
N ILE A 58 -7.57 -6.95 1.25
CA ILE A 58 -8.77 -7.59 0.68
C ILE A 58 -8.83 -7.28 -0.81
N ALA A 59 -9.14 -8.30 -1.62
CA ALA A 59 -9.41 -8.18 -3.05
C ALA A 59 -10.48 -9.20 -3.45
N HIS A 60 -11.20 -8.94 -4.55
CA HIS A 60 -12.30 -9.78 -5.01
C HIS A 60 -11.86 -11.04 -5.77
N ARG A 61 -10.59 -11.10 -6.18
CA ARG A 61 -10.04 -12.19 -7.00
C ARG A 61 -8.84 -12.82 -6.31
N ARG A 62 -8.79 -14.14 -6.33
CA ARG A 62 -7.71 -14.92 -5.71
C ARG A 62 -6.34 -14.57 -6.30
N GLU A 63 -6.28 -14.35 -7.61
CA GLU A 63 -5.06 -14.00 -8.33
C GLU A 63 -4.47 -12.68 -7.82
N LEU A 64 -5.31 -11.71 -7.45
CA LEU A 64 -4.87 -10.43 -6.87
C LEU A 64 -4.29 -10.62 -5.46
N ILE A 65 -4.88 -11.52 -4.67
CA ILE A 65 -4.37 -11.90 -3.35
C ILE A 65 -3.02 -12.61 -3.49
N GLU A 66 -2.94 -13.61 -4.37
CA GLU A 66 -1.72 -14.38 -4.61
C GLU A 66 -0.60 -13.50 -5.15
N GLN A 67 -0.90 -12.61 -6.10
CA GLN A 67 0.05 -11.63 -6.61
C GLN A 67 0.54 -10.72 -5.47
N THR A 68 -0.37 -10.12 -4.70
CA THR A 68 0.03 -9.18 -3.64
C THR A 68 0.81 -9.90 -2.53
N SER A 69 0.43 -11.13 -2.18
CA SER A 69 1.13 -11.96 -1.20
C SER A 69 2.58 -12.19 -1.59
N LYS A 70 2.86 -12.57 -2.85
CA LYS A 70 4.24 -12.72 -3.36
C LYS A 70 5.05 -11.44 -3.19
N TRP A 71 4.45 -10.28 -3.45
CA TRP A 71 5.14 -8.99 -3.29
C TRP A 71 5.40 -8.64 -1.82
N LEU A 72 4.46 -8.95 -0.92
CA LEU A 72 4.61 -8.70 0.51
C LEU A 72 5.64 -9.63 1.17
N THR A 73 5.66 -10.91 0.81
CA THR A 73 6.64 -11.88 1.34
C THR A 73 8.07 -11.55 0.91
N VAL A 74 8.26 -10.97 -0.28
CA VAL A 74 9.57 -10.58 -0.82
C VAL A 74 10.17 -9.32 -0.16
N VAL A 75 9.40 -8.65 0.71
CA VAL A 75 9.79 -7.45 1.46
C VAL A 75 10.07 -7.76 2.95
N ARG A 76 9.77 -8.99 3.40
CA ARG A 76 10.27 -9.54 4.68
C ARG A 76 11.72 -9.96 4.55
#